data_AF-W1YF37-F1
#
_entry.id   AF-W1YF37-F1
#
_cell.length_a   1.000
_cell.length_b   1.000
_cell.length_c   1.000
_cell.angle_alpha   90.00
_cell.angle_beta   90.00
_cell.angle_gamma   90.00
#
_symmetry.space_group_name_H-M   'P 1'
#
loop_
_entity.id
_entity.type
_entity.pdbx_description
1 polymer ?
#
loop_
_entity_poly.entity_id
_entity_poly.type
_entity_poly.pdbx_seq_one_letter_code
_entity_poly.pdbx_strand_id
1 'polypeptide(L)'
;MENKFLHTLLETKCLKNSLYSILKHSFLYHSNKIEGSTFTTESLALLLDKNVVTGKHTLDDVQETVNSSYVFDTIVETLGTKINHS
;
A
#
# COMPACT_ATOMS: atom_id res chain seq x y z
N MET A 1 -12.14 18.11 17.17
CA MET A 1 -11.83 16.81 17.80
C MET A 1 -10.70 16.21 17.00
N GLU A 2 -9.53 16.00 17.62
CA GLU A 2 -8.38 15.42 16.93
C GLU A 2 -8.71 14.00 16.48
N ASN A 3 -8.43 13.66 15.21
CA ASN A 3 -8.72 12.34 14.68
C ASN A 3 -7.70 11.34 15.25
N LYS A 4 -8.04 10.76 16.41
CA LYS A 4 -7.19 9.81 17.15
C LYS A 4 -6.74 8.61 16.31
N PHE A 5 -7.60 8.14 15.40
CA PHE A 5 -7.26 7.05 14.49
C PHE A 5 -6.15 7.48 13.52
N LEU A 6 -6.35 8.61 12.82
CA LEU A 6 -5.37 9.12 11.86
C LEU A 6 -4.03 9.44 12.53
N HIS A 7 -4.06 10.04 13.73
CA HIS A 7 -2.86 10.29 14.52
C HIS A 7 -2.09 8.99 14.79
N THR A 8 -2.77 7.95 15.29
CA THR A 8 -2.14 6.64 15.59
C THR A 8 -1.62 5.95 14.32
N LEU A 9 -2.36 6.05 13.21
CA LEU A 9 -1.97 5.50 11.92
C LEU A 9 -0.64 6.10 11.42
N LEU A 10 -0.48 7.42 11.56
CA LEU A 10 0.71 8.14 11.10
C LEU A 10 1.90 7.91 12.03
N GLU A 11 1.73 7.99 13.35
CA GLU A 11 2.81 7.79 14.32
C GLU A 11 3.44 6.40 14.26
N THR A 12 2.63 5.39 13.94
CA THR A 12 3.09 4.00 13.92
C THR A 12 3.64 3.56 12.57
N LYS A 13 3.68 4.43 11.53
CA LYS A 13 4.11 4.09 10.16
C LYS A 13 5.45 3.34 10.10
N CYS A 14 6.41 3.70 10.95
CA CYS A 14 7.76 3.12 10.97
C CYS A 14 7.89 1.81 11.77
N LEU A 15 6.84 1.38 12.48
CA LEU A 15 6.86 0.14 13.24
C LEU A 15 6.62 -1.06 12.32
N LYS A 16 7.29 -2.18 12.61
CA LYS A 16 6.99 -3.47 11.96
C LYS A 16 5.59 -3.92 12.36
N ASN A 17 4.83 -4.46 11.40
CA ASN A 17 3.45 -4.91 11.60
C ASN A 17 2.54 -3.81 12.21
N SER A 18 2.78 -2.56 11.81
CA SER A 18 2.00 -1.41 12.25
C SER A 18 0.58 -1.43 11.67
N LEU A 19 -0.29 -0.59 12.24
CA LEU A 19 -1.61 -0.34 11.66
C LEU A 19 -1.49 0.17 10.21
N TYR A 20 -0.44 0.95 9.93
CA TYR A 20 -0.14 1.43 8.59
C TYR A 20 0.18 0.29 7.62
N SER A 21 1.07 -0.64 8.01
CA SER A 21 1.42 -1.76 7.13
C SER A 21 0.24 -2.69 6.90
N ILE A 22 -0.61 -2.92 7.92
CA ILE A 22 -1.83 -3.72 7.79
C ILE A 22 -2.82 -3.05 6.82
N LEU A 23 -3.04 -1.74 6.97
CA LEU A 23 -3.94 -0.99 6.09
C LEU A 23 -3.42 -0.98 4.66
N LYS A 24 -2.13 -0.69 4.47
CA LYS A 24 -1.47 -0.66 3.17
C LYS A 24 -1.57 -2.01 2.46
N HIS A 25 -1.22 -3.10 3.15
CA HIS A 25 -1.31 -4.45 2.60
C HIS A 25 -2.73 -4.80 2.17
N SER A 26 -3.71 -4.60 3.06
CA SER A 26 -5.11 -4.94 2.78
C SER A 26 -5.68 -4.12 1.64
N PHE A 27 -5.42 -2.81 1.62
CA PHE A 27 -5.92 -1.92 0.57
C PHE A 27 -5.32 -2.28 -0.80
N LEU A 28 -4.00 -2.40 -0.87
CA LEU A 28 -3.31 -2.70 -2.13
C LEU A 28 -3.66 -4.07 -2.67
N TYR A 29 -3.78 -5.09 -1.80
CA TYR A 29 -4.19 -6.42 -2.22
C TYR A 29 -5.53 -6.36 -2.95
N HIS A 30 -6.56 -5.79 -2.33
CA HIS A 30 -7.90 -5.76 -2.94
C HIS A 30 -7.97 -4.84 -4.15
N SER A 31 -7.36 -3.65 -4.09
CA SER A 31 -7.38 -2.68 -5.20
C SER A 31 -6.68 -3.24 -6.43
N ASN A 32 -5.43 -3.70 -6.29
CA ASN A 32 -4.67 -4.24 -7.41
C ASN A 32 -5.35 -5.54 -7.95
N LYS A 33 -5.97 -6.35 -7.07
CA LYS A 33 -6.66 -7.57 -7.50
C LYS A 33 -7.87 -7.30 -8.38
N ILE A 34 -8.61 -6.23 -8.11
CA ILE A 34 -9.75 -5.78 -8.94
C ILE A 34 -9.25 -5.39 -10.34
N GLU A 35 -8.06 -4.80 -10.44
CA GLU A 35 -7.42 -4.40 -11.71
C GLU A 35 -6.72 -5.56 -12.44
N GLY A 36 -6.72 -6.76 -11.85
CA GLY A 36 -6.21 -7.98 -12.48
C GLY A 36 -4.86 -8.46 -11.96
N SER A 37 -4.33 -7.85 -10.91
CA SER A 37 -3.07 -8.29 -10.31
C SER A 37 -3.11 -9.74 -9.85
N THR A 38 -2.01 -10.44 -10.08
CA THR A 38 -1.88 -11.87 -9.78
C THR A 38 -1.19 -12.13 -8.44
N PHE A 39 -0.75 -11.09 -7.72
CA PHE A 39 -0.22 -11.23 -6.36
C PHE A 39 -1.26 -11.87 -5.42
N THR A 40 -0.81 -12.87 -4.66
CA THR A 40 -1.52 -13.37 -3.47
C THR A 40 -1.23 -12.47 -2.27
N THR A 41 -2.03 -12.60 -1.22
CA THR A 41 -1.80 -11.92 0.07
C THR A 41 -0.39 -12.14 0.60
N GLU A 42 0.14 -13.36 0.51
CA GLU A 42 1.47 -13.72 1.00
C GLU A 42 2.57 -13.12 0.13
N SER A 43 2.43 -13.22 -1.19
CA SER A 43 3.42 -12.65 -2.13
C SER A 43 3.49 -11.13 -2.04
N LEU A 44 2.36 -10.46 -1.81
CA LEU A 44 2.32 -9.01 -1.61
C LEU A 44 2.98 -8.62 -0.28
N ALA A 45 2.75 -9.39 0.80
CA ALA A 45 3.43 -9.15 2.08
C ALA A 45 4.95 -9.29 1.93
N LEU A 46 5.42 -10.32 1.23
CA LEU A 46 6.85 -10.48 0.92
C LEU A 46 7.41 -9.33 0.08
N LEU A 47 6.65 -8.84 -0.90
CA LEU A 47 7.05 -7.68 -1.69
C LEU A 47 7.19 -6.43 -0.80
N LEU A 48 6.17 -6.11 -0.01
CA LEU A 48 6.13 -4.89 0.80
C LEU A 48 7.15 -4.91 1.95
N ASP A 49 7.37 -6.06 2.60
CA ASP A 49 8.23 -6.15 3.78
C ASP A 49 9.70 -6.47 3.46
N LYS A 50 9.95 -7.16 2.34
CA LYS A 50 11.27 -7.73 2.00
C LYS A 50 11.78 -7.36 0.62
N ASN A 51 10.99 -6.67 -0.21
CA ASN A 51 11.30 -6.43 -1.62
C ASN A 51 11.57 -7.74 -2.40
N VAL A 52 10.86 -8.81 -2.05
CA VAL A 52 10.98 -10.12 -2.71
C VAL A 52 9.73 -10.40 -3.54
N VAL A 53 9.92 -10.65 -4.83
CA VAL A 53 8.85 -11.07 -5.74
C VAL A 53 8.77 -12.59 -5.77
N THR A 54 7.58 -13.15 -5.52
CA THR A 54 7.33 -14.59 -5.54
C THR A 54 6.03 -14.88 -6.26
N GLY A 55 5.99 -15.91 -7.11
CA GLY A 55 4.82 -16.26 -7.90
C GLY A 55 5.06 -16.02 -9.40
N LYS A 56 3.98 -16.09 -10.19
CA LYS A 56 4.03 -15.87 -11.64
C LYS A 56 3.23 -14.62 -11.96
N HIS A 57 3.94 -13.59 -12.39
CA HIS A 57 3.39 -12.26 -12.69
C HIS A 57 3.93 -11.82 -14.06
N THR A 58 3.22 -10.92 -14.72
CA THR A 58 3.81 -10.14 -15.83
C THR A 58 4.76 -9.09 -15.25
N LEU A 59 5.67 -8.55 -16.07
CA LEU A 59 6.53 -7.45 -15.63
C LEU A 59 5.72 -6.21 -15.24
N ASP A 60 4.64 -5.93 -16.00
CA ASP A 60 3.75 -4.80 -15.71
C ASP A 60 3.06 -4.98 -14.35
N ASP A 61 2.53 -6.17 -14.03
CA ASP A 61 1.90 -6.44 -12.73
C ASP A 61 2.87 -6.23 -11.55
N VAL A 62 4.14 -6.65 -11.72
CA VAL A 62 5.19 -6.38 -10.72
C VAL A 62 5.42 -4.88 -10.57
N GLN A 63 5.61 -4.17 -11.69
CA GLN A 63 5.93 -2.74 -11.67
C GLN A 63 4.76 -1.91 -11.15
N GLU A 64 3.53 -2.18 -11.57
CA GLU A 64 2.32 -1.50 -11.13
C GLU A 64 2.04 -1.76 -9.65
N THR A 65 2.26 -2.99 -9.17
CA THR A 65 2.12 -3.31 -7.73
C THR A 65 3.16 -2.57 -6.88
N VAL A 66 4.40 -2.46 -7.37
CA VAL A 66 5.43 -1.64 -6.71
C VAL A 66 5.05 -0.17 -6.74
N ASN A 67 4.57 0.34 -7.88
CA ASN A 67 4.14 1.74 -8.02
C ASN A 67 2.96 2.06 -7.09
N SER A 68 1.98 1.17 -6.98
CA SER A 68 0.81 1.41 -6.13
C SER A 68 1.17 1.48 -4.64
N SER A 69 2.25 0.81 -4.21
CA SER A 69 2.85 0.99 -2.89
C SER A 69 3.30 2.44 -2.63
N TYR A 70 3.99 3.06 -3.60
CA TYR A 70 4.43 4.47 -3.49
C TYR A 70 3.26 5.45 -3.61
N VAL A 71 2.29 5.15 -4.47
CA VAL A 71 1.06 5.96 -4.60
C VAL A 71 0.28 5.95 -3.30
N PHE A 72 0.15 4.80 -2.63
CA PHE A 72 -0.48 4.70 -1.32
C PHE A 72 0.22 5.61 -0.30
N ASP A 73 1.55 5.57 -0.24
CA ASP A 73 2.31 6.43 0.67
C ASP A 73 2.04 7.91 0.40
N THR A 74 2.04 8.29 -0.88
CA THR A 74 1.73 9.66 -1.34
C THR A 74 0.31 10.09 -0.93
N ILE A 75 -0.69 9.22 -1.09
CA ILE A 75 -2.08 9.51 -0.68
C ILE A 75 -2.13 9.80 0.81
N VAL A 76 -1.45 9.00 1.64
CA VAL A 76 -1.46 9.23 3.09
C VAL A 76 -0.69 10.49 3.48
N GLU A 77 0.43 10.78 2.82
CA GLU A 77 1.25 11.98 3.06
C GLU A 77 0.57 13.28 2.62
N THR A 78 -0.36 13.21 1.69
CA THR A 78 -1.09 14.37 1.13
C THR A 78 -2.50 14.51 1.68
N LEU A 79 -2.86 13.77 2.74
CA LEU A 79 -4.15 13.94 3.41
C LEU A 79 -4.38 15.39 3.85
N GLY A 80 -5.57 15.92 3.59
CA GLY A 80 -5.93 17.31 3.88
C GLY A 80 -5.49 18.31 2.80
N THR A 81 -4.73 17.87 1.79
CA THR A 81 -4.51 18.68 0.59
C THR A 81 -5.69 18.56 -0.37
N LYS A 82 -5.93 19.61 -1.17
CA LYS A 82 -7.01 19.62 -2.15
C LYS A 82 -6.62 18.74 -3.34
N ILE A 83 -7.55 17.89 -3.78
CA ILE A 83 -7.41 17.18 -5.04
C ILE A 83 -7.52 18.20 -6.17
N ASN A 84 -6.43 18.34 -6.93
CA ASN A 84 -6.40 19.16 -8.13
C ASN A 84 -6.49 18.24 -9.34
N HIS A 85 -7.31 18.62 -10.31
CA HIS A 85 -7.29 18.02 -11.64
C HIS A 85 -6.55 19.00 -12.55
N SER A 86 -5.50 18.50 -13.22
CA SER A 86 -4.81 19.20 -14.31
C SER A 86 -5.72 19.37 -15.52
#